data_AF-A0A251Y4F1-F1
#
_entry.id   AF-A0A251Y4F1-F1
#
_cell.length_a   1.000
_cell.length_b   1.000
_cell.length_c   1.000
_cell.angle_alpha   90.00
_cell.angle_beta   90.00
_cell.angle_gamma   90.00
#
_symmetry.space_group_name_H-M   'P 1'
#
loop_
_entity.id
_entity.type
_entity.pdbx_description
1 polymer ?
#
loop_
_entity_poly.entity_id
_entity_poly.type
_entity_poly.pdbx_seq_one_letter_code
_entity_poly.pdbx_strand_id
1 'polypeptide(L)'
;MTFRYAPEPEPTAPRERKTSNGVGVAAVVVGVVSLVGAVIPILNYVSGFLAVVGVVLAIIGLVLRDRPRGSAVVGLIVSVAAVILSIVLAIVYTVGIASLIGGAVEEAREQARTAEPVDPATPEPGATEGITVDYELSGSVPSAIATWSSVTTDDIDYESATAQGLPFTRGTVLPDDVTPQDGGLTLSGMADAAGGDLTCRISVGGVIVEERTASGPQASVVCLADVDEIRAAAAG
;
A
#
# COMPACT_ATOMS: atom_id res chain seq x y z
N MET A 1 -82.52 51.99 14.91
CA MET A 1 -81.17 51.52 15.25
C MET A 1 -80.83 50.38 14.30
N THR A 2 -80.01 50.63 13.29
CA THR A 2 -79.57 49.61 12.33
C THR A 2 -78.38 48.87 12.91
N PHE A 3 -78.58 47.61 13.30
CA PHE A 3 -77.50 46.73 13.71
C PHE A 3 -76.61 46.45 12.50
N ARG A 4 -75.37 46.95 12.51
CA ARG A 4 -74.34 46.56 11.53
C ARG A 4 -73.84 45.17 11.92
N TYR A 5 -73.99 44.21 11.01
CA TYR A 5 -73.37 42.90 11.13
C TYR A 5 -71.84 43.07 11.07
N ALA A 6 -71.12 42.57 12.08
CA ALA A 6 -69.67 42.48 12.03
C ALA A 6 -69.30 41.34 11.06
N PRO A 7 -68.31 41.52 10.16
CA PRO A 7 -67.89 40.46 9.26
C PRO A 7 -67.35 39.27 10.06
N GLU A 8 -67.79 38.07 9.69
CA GLU A 8 -67.37 36.82 10.31
C GLU A 8 -65.86 36.59 10.07
N PRO A 9 -65.10 36.11 11.07
CA PRO A 9 -63.67 35.82 10.88
C PRO A 9 -63.49 34.73 9.83
N GLU A 10 -62.73 35.02 8.77
CA GLU A 10 -62.39 34.03 7.73
C GLU A 10 -61.67 32.81 8.36
N PRO A 11 -62.01 31.57 7.98
CA PRO A 11 -61.28 30.39 8.41
C PRO A 11 -59.86 30.44 7.87
N THR A 12 -58.85 30.66 8.72
CA THR A 12 -57.45 30.49 8.34
C THR A 12 -57.22 29.03 7.96
N ALA A 13 -56.94 28.76 6.69
CA ALA A 13 -56.63 27.42 6.20
C ALA A 13 -55.48 26.80 7.04
N PRO A 14 -55.56 25.50 7.40
CA PRO A 14 -54.49 24.83 8.12
C PRO A 14 -53.19 24.95 7.33
N ARG A 15 -52.14 25.52 7.92
CA ARG A 15 -50.80 25.45 7.35
C ARG A 15 -50.38 23.99 7.38
N GLU A 16 -50.43 23.32 6.24
CA GLU A 16 -49.88 21.98 6.06
C GLU A 16 -48.39 22.04 6.43
N ARG A 17 -48.04 21.59 7.65
CA ARG A 17 -46.63 21.46 8.03
C ARG A 17 -46.04 20.39 7.13
N LYS A 18 -45.33 20.82 6.09
CA LYS A 18 -44.49 19.95 5.27
C LYS A 18 -43.48 19.27 6.19
N THR A 19 -43.77 18.04 6.61
CA THR A 19 -42.86 17.28 7.47
C THR A 19 -41.68 16.84 6.61
N SER A 20 -40.45 17.25 6.96
CA SER A 20 -39.25 16.93 6.18
C SER A 20 -38.59 15.64 6.68
N ASN A 21 -38.13 14.77 5.78
CA ASN A 21 -37.55 13.48 6.16
C ASN A 21 -36.02 13.57 6.30
N GLY A 22 -35.54 14.13 7.41
CA GLY A 22 -34.11 14.40 7.63
C GLY A 22 -33.22 13.15 7.53
N VAL A 23 -33.69 12.01 8.03
CA VAL A 23 -33.00 10.71 7.94
C VAL A 23 -32.87 10.24 6.48
N GLY A 24 -33.91 10.44 5.66
CA GLY A 24 -33.87 10.12 4.23
C GLY A 24 -32.90 11.00 3.44
N VAL A 25 -32.76 12.28 3.82
CA VAL A 25 -31.77 13.18 3.21
C VAL A 25 -30.35 12.77 3.60
N ALA A 26 -30.12 12.42 4.87
CA ALA A 26 -28.82 11.91 5.32
C ALA A 26 -28.41 10.64 4.58
N ALA A 27 -29.36 9.72 4.34
CA ALA A 27 -29.12 8.52 3.55
C ALA A 27 -28.67 8.82 2.11
N VAL A 28 -29.29 9.83 1.46
CA VAL A 28 -28.88 10.27 0.12
C VAL A 28 -27.47 10.85 0.13
N VAL A 29 -27.14 11.72 1.09
CA VAL A 29 -25.80 12.33 1.17
C VAL A 29 -24.73 11.27 1.39
N VAL A 30 -24.95 10.33 2.33
CA VAL A 30 -24.02 9.24 2.60
C VAL A 30 -23.87 8.33 1.38
N GLY A 31 -24.97 7.99 0.69
CA GLY A 31 -24.92 7.18 -0.53
C GLY A 31 -24.11 7.85 -1.65
N VAL A 32 -24.28 9.16 -1.87
CA VAL A 32 -23.53 9.90 -2.89
C VAL A 32 -22.05 10.00 -2.54
N VAL A 33 -21.70 10.30 -1.29
CA VAL A 33 -20.29 10.35 -0.84
C VAL A 33 -19.63 8.98 -1.02
N SER A 34 -20.37 7.90 -0.74
CA SER A 34 -19.88 6.54 -0.97
C SER A 34 -19.63 6.31 -2.47
N LEU A 35 -20.60 6.64 -3.33
CA LEU A 35 -20.45 6.48 -4.78
C LEU A 35 -19.19 7.20 -5.32
N VAL A 36 -18.92 8.42 -4.85
CA VAL A 36 -17.72 9.19 -5.22
C VAL A 36 -16.45 8.54 -4.64
N GLY A 37 -16.48 8.12 -3.38
CA GLY A 37 -15.35 7.48 -2.71
C GLY A 37 -14.99 6.09 -3.27
N ALA A 38 -15.92 5.42 -3.96
CA ALA A 38 -15.70 4.09 -4.54
C ALA A 38 -14.72 4.09 -5.74
N VAL A 39 -14.53 5.26 -6.38
CA VAL A 39 -13.65 5.40 -7.55
C VAL A 39 -12.16 5.32 -7.18
N ILE A 40 -11.80 5.61 -5.93
CA ILE A 40 -10.40 5.63 -5.47
C ILE A 40 -10.11 4.31 -4.75
N PRO A 41 -9.16 3.46 -5.20
CA PRO A 41 -8.96 2.10 -4.66
C PRO A 41 -8.79 2.01 -3.14
N ILE A 42 -8.01 2.92 -2.54
CA ILE A 42 -7.79 2.95 -1.08
C ILE A 42 -9.07 3.39 -0.34
N LEU A 43 -9.78 4.37 -0.88
CA LEU A 43 -11.02 4.88 -0.31
C LEU A 43 -12.22 3.96 -0.59
N ASN A 44 -12.12 3.05 -1.55
CA ASN A 44 -13.21 2.13 -1.92
C ASN A 44 -13.59 1.20 -0.76
N TYR A 45 -12.63 0.77 0.05
CA TYR A 45 -12.91 -0.04 1.25
C TYR A 45 -13.69 0.74 2.32
N VAL A 46 -13.30 2.00 2.56
CA VAL A 46 -14.02 2.89 3.50
C VAL A 46 -15.39 3.28 2.94
N SER A 47 -15.46 3.51 1.63
CA SER A 47 -16.70 3.79 0.90
C SER A 47 -17.68 2.63 0.98
N GLY A 48 -17.23 1.38 0.83
CA GLY A 48 -18.08 0.20 1.00
C GLY A 48 -18.75 0.17 2.38
N PHE A 49 -18.01 0.52 3.44
CA PHE A 49 -18.58 0.63 4.79
C PHE A 49 -19.61 1.77 4.91
N LEU A 50 -19.29 2.95 4.36
CA LEU A 50 -20.23 4.07 4.31
C LEU A 50 -21.50 3.74 3.50
N ALA A 51 -21.38 2.96 2.43
CA ALA A 51 -22.51 2.54 1.61
C ALA A 51 -23.47 1.63 2.41
N VAL A 52 -22.94 0.70 3.23
CA VAL A 52 -23.74 -0.12 4.15
C VAL A 52 -24.46 0.76 5.17
N VAL A 53 -23.78 1.74 5.75
CA VAL A 53 -24.39 2.73 6.68
C VAL A 53 -25.51 3.51 5.97
N GLY A 54 -25.29 3.93 4.72
CA GLY A 54 -26.29 4.58 3.86
C GLY A 54 -27.54 3.73 3.64
N VAL A 55 -27.39 2.43 3.40
CA VAL A 55 -28.51 1.47 3.28
C VAL A 55 -29.33 1.43 4.57
N VAL A 56 -28.67 1.34 5.74
CA VAL A 56 -29.36 1.30 7.04
C VAL A 56 -30.14 2.59 7.29
N LEU A 57 -29.53 3.75 7.05
CA LEU A 57 -30.18 5.06 7.17
C LEU A 57 -31.39 5.18 6.23
N ALA A 58 -31.28 4.67 5.00
CA ALA A 58 -32.39 4.66 4.04
C ALA A 58 -33.56 3.80 4.51
N ILE A 59 -33.29 2.59 5.04
CA ILE A 59 -34.31 1.68 5.59
C ILE A 59 -35.01 2.34 6.79
N ILE A 60 -34.27 2.98 7.70
CA ILE A 60 -34.87 3.69 8.84
C ILE A 60 -35.79 4.82 8.34
N GLY A 61 -35.33 5.60 7.35
CA GLY A 61 -36.13 6.67 6.73
C GLY A 61 -37.42 6.18 6.04
N LEU A 62 -37.48 4.91 5.63
CA LEU A 62 -38.66 4.26 5.05
C LEU A 62 -39.68 3.81 6.12
N VAL A 63 -39.20 3.41 7.30
CA VAL A 63 -40.05 2.88 8.40
C VAL A 63 -40.71 4.00 9.22
N LEU A 64 -40.17 5.23 9.19
CA LEU A 64 -40.77 6.39 9.87
C LEU A 64 -42.16 6.74 9.27
N ARG A 65 -43.22 6.68 10.10
CA ARG A 65 -44.58 7.13 9.74
C ARG A 65 -44.67 8.65 9.62
N ASP A 66 -45.63 9.12 8.83
CA ASP A 66 -45.99 10.53 8.63
C ASP A 66 -44.91 11.43 8.00
N ARG A 67 -44.04 10.83 7.18
CA ARG A 67 -42.97 11.54 6.46
C ARG A 67 -42.91 11.15 4.97
N PRO A 68 -42.42 12.06 4.09
CA PRO A 68 -42.35 11.80 2.66
C PRO A 68 -41.27 10.75 2.32
N ARG A 69 -41.69 9.64 1.71
CA ARG A 69 -40.83 8.46 1.43
C ARG A 69 -39.86 8.63 0.26
N GLY A 70 -40.04 9.66 -0.57
CA GLY A 70 -39.27 9.85 -1.81
C GLY A 70 -37.75 9.90 -1.59
N SER A 71 -37.28 10.66 -0.60
CA SER A 71 -35.84 10.77 -0.32
C SER A 71 -35.24 9.47 0.21
N ALA A 72 -35.98 8.70 1.00
CA ALA A 72 -35.52 7.43 1.54
C ALA A 72 -35.41 6.34 0.45
N VAL A 73 -36.33 6.31 -0.52
CA VAL A 73 -36.26 5.41 -1.68
C VAL A 73 -35.06 5.74 -2.57
N VAL A 74 -34.85 7.03 -2.86
CA VAL A 74 -33.69 7.47 -3.67
C VAL A 74 -32.38 7.13 -2.96
N GLY A 75 -32.29 7.40 -1.65
CA GLY A 75 -31.11 7.05 -0.85
C GLY A 75 -30.81 5.55 -0.84
N LEU A 76 -31.86 4.71 -0.79
CA LEU A 76 -31.71 3.26 -0.87
C LEU A 76 -31.15 2.81 -2.23
N ILE A 77 -31.73 3.29 -3.34
CA ILE A 77 -31.30 2.93 -4.69
C ILE A 77 -29.85 3.34 -4.91
N VAL A 78 -29.50 4.57 -4.54
CA VAL A 78 -28.13 5.09 -4.69
C VAL A 78 -27.14 4.29 -3.84
N SER A 79 -27.50 3.95 -2.60
CA SER A 79 -26.60 3.18 -1.71
C SER A 79 -26.41 1.75 -2.22
N VAL A 80 -27.47 1.08 -2.70
CA VAL A 80 -27.36 -0.27 -3.27
C VAL A 80 -26.49 -0.26 -4.54
N ALA A 81 -26.70 0.72 -5.43
CA ALA A 81 -25.86 0.86 -6.62
C ALA A 81 -24.39 1.11 -6.26
N ALA A 82 -24.12 1.92 -5.22
CA ALA A 82 -22.76 2.16 -4.72
C ALA A 82 -22.11 0.89 -4.16
N VAL A 83 -22.83 0.07 -3.40
CA VAL A 83 -22.32 -1.22 -2.91
C VAL A 83 -21.95 -2.15 -4.08
N ILE A 84 -22.84 -2.28 -5.06
CA ILE A 84 -22.57 -3.15 -6.23
C ILE A 84 -21.34 -2.66 -6.98
N LEU A 85 -21.26 -1.35 -7.26
CA LEU A 85 -20.12 -0.76 -7.96
C LEU A 85 -18.81 -0.94 -7.18
N SER A 86 -18.84 -0.74 -5.87
CA SER A 86 -17.68 -0.92 -4.98
C SER A 86 -17.15 -2.36 -5.03
N ILE A 87 -18.04 -3.36 -4.98
CA ILE A 87 -17.68 -4.78 -5.08
C ILE A 87 -17.06 -5.09 -6.44
N VAL A 88 -17.67 -4.62 -7.54
CA VAL A 88 -17.14 -4.85 -8.89
C VAL A 88 -15.74 -4.25 -9.03
N LEU A 89 -15.54 -3.00 -8.60
CA LEU A 89 -14.24 -2.33 -8.67
C LEU A 89 -13.20 -3.04 -7.79
N ALA A 90 -13.57 -3.51 -6.60
CA ALA A 90 -12.67 -4.28 -5.74
C ALA A 90 -12.20 -5.58 -6.42
N ILE A 91 -13.09 -6.32 -7.08
CA ILE A 91 -12.74 -7.52 -7.83
C ILE A 91 -11.84 -7.17 -9.03
N VAL A 92 -12.19 -6.15 -9.81
CA VAL A 92 -11.40 -5.76 -10.99
C VAL A 92 -9.99 -5.32 -10.59
N TYR A 93 -9.84 -4.51 -9.53
CA TYR A 93 -8.53 -4.09 -9.06
C TYR A 93 -7.70 -5.25 -8.50
N THR A 94 -8.31 -6.14 -7.72
CA THR A 94 -7.59 -7.30 -7.15
C THR A 94 -7.16 -8.29 -8.22
N VAL A 95 -8.05 -8.63 -9.17
CA VAL A 95 -7.74 -9.53 -10.30
C VAL A 95 -6.73 -8.89 -11.25
N GLY A 96 -6.87 -7.59 -11.53
CA GLY A 96 -5.92 -6.85 -12.38
C GLY A 96 -4.50 -6.90 -11.81
N ILE A 97 -4.32 -6.57 -10.53
CA ILE A 97 -3.01 -6.63 -9.88
C ILE A 97 -2.48 -8.07 -9.82
N ALA A 98 -3.34 -9.05 -9.49
CA ALA A 98 -2.94 -10.46 -9.42
C ALA A 98 -2.47 -10.99 -10.79
N SER A 99 -3.09 -10.56 -11.89
CA SER A 99 -2.69 -10.97 -13.24
C SER A 99 -1.33 -10.40 -13.67
N LEU A 100 -1.01 -9.16 -13.25
CA LEU A 100 0.30 -8.54 -13.50
C LEU A 100 1.41 -9.26 -12.73
N ILE A 101 1.17 -9.57 -11.45
CA ILE A 101 2.12 -10.32 -10.62
C ILE A 101 2.28 -11.75 -11.16
N GLY A 102 1.19 -12.41 -11.53
CA GLY A 102 1.22 -13.77 -12.07
C GLY A 102 2.03 -13.89 -13.36
N GLY A 103 1.94 -12.91 -14.25
CA GLY A 103 2.75 -12.84 -15.47
C GLY A 103 4.24 -12.73 -15.16
N ALA A 104 4.63 -11.79 -14.30
CA ALA A 104 6.02 -11.61 -13.90
C ALA A 104 6.60 -12.85 -13.18
N VAL A 105 5.79 -13.53 -12.36
CA VAL A 105 6.22 -14.76 -11.67
C VAL A 105 6.39 -15.93 -12.64
N GLU A 106 5.54 -16.06 -13.65
CA GLU A 106 5.67 -17.12 -14.66
C GLU A 106 6.89 -16.88 -15.56
N GLU A 107 7.12 -15.62 -15.97
CA GLU A 107 8.33 -15.24 -16.72
C GLU A 107 9.61 -15.55 -15.93
N ALA A 108 9.65 -15.21 -14.62
CA ALA A 108 10.77 -15.55 -13.74
C ALA A 108 10.96 -17.07 -13.59
N ARG A 109 9.87 -17.85 -13.54
CA ARG A 109 9.93 -19.32 -13.48
C ARG A 109 10.42 -19.94 -14.78
N GLU A 110 10.03 -19.40 -15.93
CA GLU A 110 10.52 -19.86 -17.23
C GLU A 110 12.02 -19.56 -17.36
N GLN A 111 12.48 -18.38 -16.95
CA GLN A 111 13.91 -18.05 -16.91
C GLN A 111 14.68 -19.01 -15.99
N ALA A 112 14.16 -19.28 -14.78
CA ALA A 112 14.78 -20.22 -13.84
C ALA A 112 14.81 -21.68 -14.34
N ARG A 113 13.84 -22.10 -15.17
CA ARG A 113 13.85 -23.44 -15.79
C ARG A 113 14.83 -23.57 -16.95
N THR A 114 15.11 -22.47 -17.63
CA THR A 114 15.96 -22.45 -18.82
C THR A 114 17.42 -22.11 -18.48
N ALA A 115 17.67 -21.54 -17.31
CA ALA A 115 18.99 -21.40 -16.74
C ALA A 115 19.54 -22.78 -16.34
N GLU A 116 20.61 -23.22 -17.01
CA GLU A 116 21.43 -24.35 -16.54
C GLU A 116 22.07 -24.01 -15.18
N PRO A 117 22.42 -25.02 -14.36
CA PRO A 117 23.01 -24.79 -13.05
C PRO A 117 24.32 -24.03 -13.20
N VAL A 118 24.38 -22.80 -12.70
CA VAL A 118 25.61 -22.01 -12.66
C VAL A 118 26.50 -22.56 -11.56
N ASP A 119 27.62 -23.14 -11.96
CA ASP A 119 28.74 -23.54 -11.10
C ASP A 119 29.32 -22.26 -10.44
N PRO A 120 29.37 -22.14 -9.10
CA PRO A 120 29.68 -20.88 -8.39
C PRO A 120 31.13 -20.39 -8.54
N ALA A 121 31.91 -20.92 -9.48
CA ALA A 121 33.34 -20.70 -9.61
C ALA A 121 33.78 -20.01 -10.92
N THR A 122 32.86 -19.57 -11.79
CA THR A 122 33.23 -18.86 -13.02
C THR A 122 32.81 -17.39 -12.93
N PRO A 123 33.76 -16.43 -12.78
CA PRO A 123 33.45 -15.01 -12.90
C PRO A 123 33.00 -14.73 -14.34
N GLU A 124 31.84 -14.10 -14.50
CA GLU A 124 31.44 -13.58 -15.81
C GLU A 124 32.44 -12.50 -16.26
N PRO A 125 33.01 -12.58 -17.48
CA PRO A 125 33.88 -11.55 -18.02
C PRO A 125 33.03 -10.39 -18.52
N GLY A 126 32.62 -9.55 -17.57
CA GLY A 126 31.90 -8.30 -17.79
C GLY A 126 32.26 -7.30 -16.68
N ALA A 127 33.55 -7.21 -16.35
CA ALA A 127 34.06 -6.20 -15.42
C ALA A 127 33.80 -4.80 -15.98
N THR A 128 32.62 -4.25 -15.68
CA THR A 128 32.35 -2.82 -15.74
C THR A 128 33.30 -2.15 -14.75
N GLU A 129 34.08 -1.17 -15.21
CA GLU A 129 34.87 -0.31 -14.32
C GLU A 129 33.93 0.28 -13.26
N GLY A 130 34.22 0.04 -11.98
CA GLY A 130 33.35 0.44 -10.88
C GLY A 130 33.87 0.00 -9.52
N ILE A 131 33.19 0.47 -8.46
CA ILE A 131 33.55 0.26 -7.07
C ILE A 131 32.90 -1.03 -6.56
N THR A 132 33.69 -1.99 -6.07
CA THR A 132 33.15 -3.20 -5.42
C THR A 132 32.62 -2.87 -4.02
N VAL A 133 31.34 -3.17 -3.80
CA VAL A 133 30.65 -3.00 -2.52
C VAL A 133 30.29 -4.37 -1.97
N ASP A 134 30.71 -4.64 -0.75
CA ASP A 134 30.46 -5.86 -0.02
C ASP A 134 29.37 -5.65 1.04
N TYR A 135 28.35 -6.50 0.98
CA TYR A 135 27.28 -6.63 1.95
C TYR A 135 27.54 -7.82 2.86
N GLU A 136 27.44 -7.62 4.17
CA GLU A 136 27.51 -8.68 5.17
C GLU A 136 26.32 -8.58 6.11
N LEU A 137 25.60 -9.71 6.27
CA LEU A 137 24.64 -9.87 7.36
C LEU A 137 25.14 -10.95 8.30
N SER A 138 25.28 -10.59 9.58
CA SER A 138 25.76 -11.48 10.63
C SER A 138 24.88 -11.36 11.87
N GLY A 139 24.89 -12.35 12.75
CA GLY A 139 24.00 -12.35 13.89
C GLY A 139 24.03 -13.65 14.68
N SER A 140 23.34 -13.66 15.83
CA SER A 140 23.14 -14.86 16.64
C SER A 140 21.95 -15.71 16.19
N VAL A 141 21.13 -15.19 15.27
CA VAL A 141 20.01 -15.92 14.69
C VAL A 141 20.48 -16.92 13.61
N PRO A 142 19.87 -18.11 13.51
CA PRO A 142 20.34 -19.15 12.60
C PRO A 142 20.09 -18.81 11.13
N SER A 143 19.02 -18.05 10.86
CA SER A 143 18.72 -17.57 9.52
C SER A 143 17.96 -16.24 9.53
N ALA A 144 18.05 -15.49 8.45
CA ALA A 144 17.31 -14.25 8.25
C ALA A 144 16.73 -14.16 6.84
N ILE A 145 15.70 -13.32 6.68
CA ILE A 145 15.36 -12.77 5.37
C ILE A 145 16.34 -11.64 5.12
N ALA A 146 16.97 -11.65 3.96
CA ALA A 146 17.92 -10.63 3.55
C ALA A 146 17.46 -9.99 2.24
N THR A 147 17.56 -8.67 2.16
CA THR A 147 17.30 -7.90 0.94
C THR A 147 18.45 -6.92 0.74
N TRP A 148 19.05 -6.90 -0.45
CA TRP A 148 20.18 -6.04 -0.79
C TRP A 148 19.99 -5.40 -2.16
N SER A 149 20.62 -4.25 -2.36
CA SER A 149 20.63 -3.57 -3.66
C SER A 149 21.60 -4.27 -4.63
N SER A 150 21.14 -4.57 -5.84
CA SER A 150 21.97 -5.01 -6.96
C SER A 150 21.99 -3.94 -8.04
N VAL A 151 23.17 -3.66 -8.59
CA VAL A 151 23.33 -2.61 -9.59
C VAL A 151 23.49 -3.24 -10.96
N THR A 152 22.69 -2.79 -11.92
CA THR A 152 22.84 -3.08 -13.35
C THR A 152 23.32 -1.83 -14.06
N THR A 153 23.67 -1.94 -15.35
CA THR A 153 24.18 -0.81 -16.14
C THR A 153 23.25 0.41 -16.16
N ASP A 154 21.94 0.20 -16.00
CA ASP A 154 20.93 1.26 -16.18
C ASP A 154 20.06 1.53 -14.93
N ASP A 155 20.10 0.68 -13.90
CA ASP A 155 19.21 0.79 -12.73
C ASP A 155 19.76 0.08 -11.47
N ILE A 156 19.26 0.48 -10.29
CA ILE A 156 19.49 -0.18 -9.00
C ILE A 156 18.25 -1.02 -8.65
N ASP A 157 18.39 -2.34 -8.75
CA ASP A 157 17.36 -3.32 -8.37
C ASP A 157 17.59 -3.83 -6.93
N TYR A 158 16.68 -4.66 -6.43
CA TYR A 158 16.73 -5.28 -5.12
C TYR A 158 16.54 -6.79 -5.23
N GLU A 159 17.52 -7.53 -4.73
CA GLU A 159 17.43 -8.98 -4.60
C GLU A 159 17.09 -9.36 -3.16
N SER A 160 16.40 -10.50 -3.00
CA SER A 160 16.11 -11.03 -1.67
C SER A 160 16.32 -12.54 -1.58
N ALA A 161 16.75 -12.98 -0.40
CA ALA A 161 16.87 -14.39 -0.04
C ALA A 161 16.11 -14.64 1.26
N THR A 162 15.38 -15.76 1.31
CA THR A 162 14.67 -16.20 2.52
C THR A 162 15.42 -17.34 3.18
N ALA A 163 15.33 -17.41 4.52
CA ALA A 163 15.99 -18.44 5.33
C ALA A 163 17.50 -18.55 5.07
N GLN A 164 18.17 -17.42 4.86
CA GLN A 164 19.59 -17.40 4.58
C GLN A 164 20.39 -17.64 5.86
N GLY A 165 21.28 -18.64 5.84
CA GLY A 165 22.15 -18.95 6.97
C GLY A 165 23.14 -17.81 7.24
N LEU A 166 23.34 -17.47 8.52
CA LEU A 166 24.27 -16.40 8.93
C LEU A 166 25.63 -16.97 9.41
N PRO A 167 26.75 -16.25 9.18
CA PRO A 167 26.85 -15.01 8.39
C PRO A 167 26.78 -15.30 6.88
N PHE A 168 26.19 -14.36 6.12
CA PHE A 168 26.27 -14.40 4.66
C PHE A 168 26.90 -13.11 4.13
N THR A 169 27.61 -13.24 3.02
CA THR A 169 28.23 -12.13 2.31
C THR A 169 27.78 -12.11 0.84
N ARG A 170 27.64 -10.92 0.28
CA ARG A 170 27.32 -10.67 -1.13
C ARG A 170 28.06 -9.44 -1.63
N GLY A 171 28.62 -9.50 -2.83
CA GLY A 171 29.25 -8.36 -3.49
C GLY A 171 28.38 -7.83 -4.63
N THR A 172 28.41 -6.53 -4.86
CA THR A 172 27.92 -5.88 -6.07
C THR A 172 28.95 -4.87 -6.58
N VAL A 173 28.88 -4.50 -7.85
CA VAL A 173 29.75 -3.47 -8.44
C VAL A 173 28.90 -2.24 -8.68
N LEU A 174 29.29 -1.12 -8.06
CA LEU A 174 28.70 0.18 -8.31
C LEU A 174 29.44 0.85 -9.48
N PRO A 175 28.80 1.05 -10.64
CA PRO A 175 29.39 1.76 -11.78
C PRO A 175 29.71 3.22 -11.44
N ASP A 176 30.74 3.77 -12.07
CA ASP A 176 31.20 5.15 -11.80
C ASP A 176 30.18 6.23 -12.21
N ASP A 177 29.28 5.92 -13.14
CA ASP A 177 28.29 6.81 -13.74
C ASP A 177 26.99 6.99 -12.93
N VAL A 178 26.78 6.20 -11.87
CA VAL A 178 25.63 6.36 -10.97
C VAL A 178 25.69 7.70 -10.24
N THR A 179 24.70 8.59 -10.38
CA THR A 179 24.78 9.93 -9.81
C THR A 179 24.24 9.99 -8.38
N PRO A 180 24.61 10.99 -7.56
CA PRO A 180 24.09 11.13 -6.20
C PRO A 180 22.56 11.32 -6.10
N GLN A 181 21.87 11.55 -7.22
CA GLN A 181 20.41 11.64 -7.25
C GLN A 181 19.73 10.26 -7.31
N ASP A 182 20.49 9.20 -7.62
CA ASP A 182 19.98 7.85 -7.88
C ASP A 182 19.82 6.99 -6.59
N GLY A 183 20.00 7.59 -5.41
CA GLY A 183 19.86 6.91 -4.12
C GLY A 183 21.11 6.12 -3.72
N GLY A 184 21.15 5.67 -2.45
CA GLY A 184 22.24 4.87 -1.89
C GLY A 184 22.00 3.37 -1.99
N LEU A 185 23.04 2.58 -1.76
CA LEU A 185 22.93 1.12 -1.69
C LEU A 185 22.38 0.70 -0.33
N THR A 186 21.48 -0.27 -0.33
CA THR A 186 20.83 -0.74 0.89
C THR A 186 21.14 -2.20 1.17
N LEU A 187 21.23 -2.52 2.46
CA LEU A 187 21.24 -3.88 2.97
C LEU A 187 20.27 -3.94 4.15
N SER A 188 19.31 -4.86 4.09
CA SER A 188 18.39 -5.09 5.19
C SER A 188 18.30 -6.56 5.55
N GLY A 189 18.02 -6.79 6.82
CA GLY A 189 17.87 -8.12 7.39
C GLY A 189 16.71 -8.16 8.37
N MET A 190 15.95 -9.25 8.35
CA MET A 190 14.93 -9.54 9.34
C MET A 190 15.14 -10.94 9.91
N ALA A 191 15.33 -11.01 11.22
CA ALA A 191 15.45 -12.26 11.96
C ALA A 191 14.13 -13.03 11.99
N ASP A 192 14.24 -14.34 12.15
CA ASP A 192 13.10 -15.19 12.46
C ASP A 192 12.50 -14.89 13.86
N ALA A 193 11.35 -15.50 14.15
CA ALA A 193 10.60 -15.23 15.37
C ALA A 193 11.29 -15.71 16.67
N ALA A 194 12.38 -16.48 16.59
CA ALA A 194 13.07 -17.00 17.77
C ALA A 194 13.80 -15.91 18.57
N GLY A 195 14.08 -14.78 17.92
CA GLY A 195 14.76 -13.64 18.52
C GLY A 195 16.27 -13.83 18.64
N GLY A 196 16.99 -12.72 18.63
CA GLY A 196 18.44 -12.68 18.69
C GLY A 196 18.97 -11.34 18.21
N ASP A 197 20.25 -11.31 17.87
CA ASP A 197 20.94 -10.13 17.36
C ASP A 197 21.18 -10.30 15.87
N LEU A 198 20.98 -9.23 15.12
CA LEU A 198 21.21 -9.15 13.68
C LEU A 198 21.98 -7.88 13.40
N THR A 199 23.01 -7.97 12.57
CA THR A 199 23.90 -6.88 12.19
C THR A 199 24.00 -6.83 10.68
N CYS A 200 23.74 -5.66 10.08
CA CYS A 200 24.06 -5.37 8.70
C CYS A 200 25.36 -4.58 8.64
N ARG A 201 26.16 -4.84 7.61
CA ARG A 201 27.38 -4.10 7.30
C ARG A 201 27.51 -3.92 5.79
N ILE A 202 27.84 -2.71 5.38
CA ILE A 202 28.19 -2.35 4.00
C ILE A 202 29.63 -1.86 4.02
N SER A 203 30.49 -2.46 3.20
CA SER A 203 31.91 -2.14 3.13
C SER A 203 32.43 -2.03 1.70
N VAL A 204 33.51 -1.28 1.50
CA VAL A 204 34.17 -1.07 0.21
C VAL A 204 35.64 -1.37 0.39
N GLY A 205 36.17 -2.38 -0.31
CA GLY A 205 37.58 -2.78 -0.17
C GLY A 205 37.99 -3.12 1.28
N GLY A 206 37.04 -3.60 2.10
CA GLY A 206 37.24 -3.88 3.52
C GLY A 206 37.08 -2.67 4.47
N VAL A 207 36.85 -1.46 3.96
CA VAL A 207 36.50 -0.27 4.76
C VAL A 207 35.01 -0.29 5.03
N ILE A 208 34.62 -0.26 6.31
CA ILE A 208 33.21 -0.23 6.71
C ILE A 208 32.64 1.16 6.43
N VAL A 209 31.66 1.23 5.52
CA VAL A 209 30.91 2.45 5.20
C VAL A 209 29.77 2.62 6.20
N GLU A 210 28.99 1.56 6.40
CA GLU A 210 27.87 1.55 7.34
C GLU A 210 27.79 0.22 8.08
N GLU A 211 27.43 0.29 9.36
CA GLU A 211 27.18 -0.88 10.19
C GLU A 211 26.08 -0.57 11.22
N ARG A 212 25.10 -1.47 11.34
CA ARG A 212 24.05 -1.36 12.36
C ARG A 212 23.66 -2.72 12.90
N THR A 213 23.37 -2.74 14.20
CA THR A 213 22.91 -3.92 14.92
C THR A 213 21.55 -3.68 15.55
N ALA A 214 20.66 -4.67 15.47
CA ALA A 214 19.41 -4.72 16.19
C ALA A 214 19.28 -6.03 16.96
N SER A 215 18.58 -5.96 18.09
CA SER A 215 18.42 -7.08 19.04
C SER A 215 16.96 -7.22 19.44
N GLY A 216 16.49 -8.45 19.57
CA GLY A 216 15.15 -8.76 20.08
C GLY A 216 14.37 -9.77 19.25
N PRO A 217 13.12 -10.09 19.64
CA PRO A 217 12.23 -10.90 18.82
C PRO A 217 11.95 -10.18 17.51
N GLN A 218 12.16 -10.88 16.37
CA GLN A 218 12.03 -10.31 15.03
C GLN A 218 12.92 -9.07 14.79
N ALA A 219 14.15 -9.08 15.33
CA ALA A 219 15.12 -8.01 15.10
C ALA A 219 15.25 -7.70 13.61
N SER A 220 15.14 -6.42 13.26
CA SER A 220 15.30 -5.92 11.90
C SER A 220 16.39 -4.85 11.83
N VAL A 221 17.24 -4.95 10.83
CA VAL A 221 18.31 -4.00 10.54
C VAL A 221 18.19 -3.49 9.12
N VAL A 222 18.57 -2.23 8.93
CA VAL A 222 18.67 -1.58 7.62
C VAL A 222 19.91 -0.70 7.63
N CYS A 223 20.84 -0.98 6.73
CA CYS A 223 22.00 -0.18 6.40
C CYS A 223 21.75 0.50 5.06
N LEU A 224 22.09 1.77 4.96
CA LEU A 224 22.00 2.58 3.75
C LEU A 224 23.33 3.29 3.60
N ALA A 225 24.09 2.96 2.57
CA ALA A 225 25.34 3.63 2.24
C ALA A 225 25.10 4.56 1.06
N ASP A 226 25.32 5.85 1.26
CA ASP A 226 25.21 6.83 0.19
C ASP A 226 26.35 6.66 -0.83
N VAL A 227 26.07 6.93 -2.10
CA VAL A 227 27.06 6.77 -3.18
C VAL A 227 28.31 7.63 -2.93
N ASP A 228 28.16 8.81 -2.34
CA ASP A 228 29.27 9.69 -2.00
C ASP A 228 30.17 9.08 -0.91
N GLU A 229 29.59 8.37 0.07
CA GLU A 229 30.34 7.68 1.12
C GLU A 229 31.08 6.46 0.57
N ILE A 230 30.42 5.71 -0.33
CA ILE A 230 31.02 4.57 -1.04
C ILE A 230 32.25 5.01 -1.84
N ARG A 231 32.13 6.12 -2.60
CA ARG A 231 33.25 6.69 -3.35
C ARG A 231 34.37 7.21 -2.46
N ALA A 232 34.02 7.86 -1.35
CA ALA A 232 35.01 8.33 -0.39
C ALA A 232 35.79 7.16 0.22
N ALA A 233 35.11 6.05 0.54
CA ALA A 233 35.75 4.85 1.06
C ALA A 233 36.63 4.14 0.01
N ALA A 234 36.24 4.16 -1.27
CA ALA A 234 37.06 3.60 -2.36
C ALA A 234 38.35 4.38 -2.65
N ALA A 235 38.38 5.67 -2.31
CA ALA A 235 39.50 6.58 -2.60
C ALA A 235 40.57 6.65 -1.48
N GLY A 236 40.30 6.06 -0.31
CA GLY A 236 41.18 6.07 0.87
C GLY A 236 42.10 4.86 0.93
#